data_AF-A0AAU9FPQ0-F1
#
_entry.id   AF-A0AAU9FPQ0-F1
#
_cell.length_a   1.000
_cell.length_b   1.000
_cell.length_c   1.000
_cell.angle_alpha   90.00
_cell.angle_beta   90.00
_cell.angle_gamma   90.00
#
_symmetry.space_group_name_H-M   'P 1'
#
loop_
_entity.id
_entity.type
_entity.pdbx_description
1 polymer ?
#
loop_
_entity_poly.entity_id
_entity_poly.type
_entity_poly.pdbx_seq_one_letter_code
_entity_poly.pdbx_strand_id
1 'polypeptide(L)'
;MRDDYILKIFSKYFLLYGWDVTQRDHAKELYDRLFKVQRRAAKMLRKIKLDDFPAFMFICVERSDGFRHRPKVINGTIESIAFEIELIKCVQAFRKVTQ
;
A
#
# COMPACT_ATOMS: atom_id res chain seq x y z
N MET A 1 -18.08 14.38 -5.67
CA MET A 1 -17.72 13.24 -6.55
C MET A 1 -17.06 12.15 -5.70
N ARG A 2 -17.13 10.86 -6.09
CA ARG A 2 -16.55 9.73 -5.33
C ARG A 2 -15.02 9.84 -5.23
N ASP A 3 -14.39 10.38 -6.26
CA ASP A 3 -12.94 10.62 -6.29
C ASP A 3 -12.50 11.62 -5.22
N ASP A 4 -13.29 12.67 -4.96
CA ASP A 4 -13.04 13.61 -3.85
C ASP A 4 -13.01 12.91 -2.49
N TYR A 5 -13.83 11.87 -2.32
CA TYR A 5 -13.92 11.12 -1.07
C TYR A 5 -12.71 10.20 -0.88
N ILE A 6 -12.28 9.51 -1.94
CA ILE A 6 -11.04 8.70 -1.94
C ILE A 6 -9.83 9.59 -1.62
N LEU A 7 -9.74 10.76 -2.25
CA LEU A 7 -8.67 11.73 -1.99
C LEU A 7 -8.68 12.23 -0.55
N LYS A 8 -9.86 12.53 0.02
CA LYS A 8 -10.00 12.91 1.44
C LYS A 8 -9.54 11.81 2.40
N ILE A 9 -9.80 10.54 2.10
CA ILE A 9 -9.31 9.42 2.91
C ILE A 9 -7.78 9.34 2.81
N PHE A 10 -7.23 9.41 1.60
CA PHE A 10 -5.79 9.38 1.38
C PHE A 10 -5.07 10.48 2.16
N SER A 11 -5.49 11.73 1.95
CA SER A 11 -4.81 12.89 2.56
C SER A 11 -4.89 12.90 4.08
N LYS A 12 -5.91 12.26 4.67
CA LYS A 12 -6.13 12.24 6.12
C LYS A 12 -5.45 11.08 6.83
N TYR A 13 -5.37 9.90 6.20
CA TYR A 13 -4.99 8.67 6.90
C TYR A 13 -3.74 7.98 6.33
N PHE A 14 -3.26 8.37 5.15
CA PHE A 14 -2.16 7.70 4.48
C PHE A 14 -1.04 8.68 4.14
N LEU A 15 0.19 8.19 4.21
CA LEU A 15 1.33 8.84 3.56
C LEU A 15 1.48 8.23 2.17
N LEU A 16 1.23 9.02 1.14
CA LEU A 16 1.31 8.59 -0.25
C LEU A 16 2.72 8.84 -0.80
N TYR A 17 3.31 7.81 -1.39
CA TYR A 17 4.59 7.89 -2.09
C TYR A 17 4.48 7.22 -3.46
N GLY A 18 4.97 7.90 -4.49
CA GLY A 18 5.18 7.33 -5.82
C GLY A 18 6.62 6.87 -5.98
N TRP A 19 6.83 5.73 -6.63
CA TRP A 19 8.16 5.25 -6.98
C TRP A 19 8.13 4.71 -8.40
N ASP A 20 8.99 5.23 -9.27
CA ASP A 20 9.13 4.74 -10.63
C ASP A 20 9.93 3.45 -10.63
N VAL A 21 9.27 2.33 -10.96
CA VAL A 21 9.87 0.99 -11.04
C VAL A 21 10.03 0.50 -12.48
N THR A 22 9.84 1.37 -13.47
CA THR A 22 10.05 1.03 -14.88
C THR A 22 11.53 0.75 -15.17
N GLN A 23 12.43 1.39 -14.42
CA GLN A 23 13.87 1.15 -14.48
C GLN A 23 14.30 0.07 -13.50
N ARG A 24 15.10 -0.88 -13.98
CA ARG A 24 15.56 -2.04 -13.19
C ARG A 24 16.28 -1.63 -11.91
N ASP A 25 17.12 -0.60 -11.96
CA ASP A 25 17.89 -0.14 -10.81
C ASP A 25 16.98 0.50 -9.74
N HIS A 26 15.97 1.27 -10.16
CA HIS A 26 14.99 1.84 -9.25
C HIS A 26 14.12 0.76 -8.59
N ALA A 27 13.71 -0.26 -9.36
CA ALA A 27 12.95 -1.39 -8.82
C ALA A 27 13.78 -2.19 -7.80
N LYS A 28 15.07 -2.38 -8.07
CA LYS A 28 16.02 -3.02 -7.14
C LYS A 28 16.20 -2.18 -5.88
N GLU A 29 16.38 -0.87 -6.01
CA GLU A 29 16.52 0.03 -4.87
C GLU A 29 15.28 -0.01 -3.96
N LEU A 30 14.08 0.06 -4.54
CA LEU A 30 12.84 -0.06 -3.79
C LEU A 30 12.74 -1.42 -3.07
N TYR A 31 13.12 -2.51 -3.76
CA TYR A 31 13.15 -3.84 -3.15
C TYR A 31 14.08 -3.89 -1.94
N ASP A 32 15.31 -3.39 -2.07
CA ASP A 32 16.30 -3.42 -0.99
C ASP A 32 15.87 -2.55 0.20
N ARG A 33 15.27 -1.37 -0.06
CA ARG A 33 14.67 -0.50 0.96
C ARG A 33 13.53 -1.22 1.68
N LEU A 34 12.59 -1.81 0.94
CA LEU A 34 11.48 -2.57 1.50
C LEU A 34 11.95 -3.80 2.27
N PHE A 35 13.00 -4.49 1.82
CA PHE A 35 13.47 -5.72 2.47
C PHE A 35 14.02 -5.45 3.88
N LYS A 36 14.62 -4.26 4.08
CA LYS A 36 15.12 -3.82 5.39
C LYS A 36 13.99 -3.50 6.38
N VAL A 37 12.89 -2.89 5.93
CA VAL A 37 11.79 -2.44 6.80
C VAL A 37 10.63 -3.43 6.88
N GLN A 38 10.31 -4.09 5.76
CA GLN A 38 9.17 -4.99 5.61
C GLN A 38 9.44 -6.06 4.52
N ARG A 39 10.04 -7.18 4.93
CA ARG A 39 10.38 -8.31 4.04
C ARG A 39 9.22 -8.89 3.23
N ARG A 40 8.00 -8.93 3.78
CA ARG A 40 6.80 -9.39 3.05
C ARG A 40 6.41 -8.42 1.94
N ALA A 41 6.46 -7.11 2.19
CA ALA A 41 6.20 -6.10 1.16
C ALA A 41 7.18 -6.23 0.00
N ALA A 42 8.48 -6.40 0.30
CA ALA A 42 9.51 -6.65 -0.71
C ALA A 42 9.23 -7.92 -1.54
N LYS A 43 8.80 -9.01 -0.88
CA LYS A 43 8.40 -10.25 -1.59
C LYS A 43 7.15 -10.06 -2.46
N MET A 44 6.22 -9.19 -2.07
CA MET A 44 5.05 -8.86 -2.89
C MET A 44 5.43 -8.02 -4.10
N LEU A 45 6.33 -7.04 -3.97
CA LEU A 45 6.83 -6.24 -5.08
C LEU A 45 7.35 -7.13 -6.23
N ARG A 46 8.13 -8.17 -5.92
CA ARG A 46 8.67 -9.11 -6.93
C ARG A 46 7.61 -9.93 -7.68
N LYS A 47 6.37 -9.96 -7.19
CA LYS A 47 5.27 -10.72 -7.80
C LYS A 47 4.37 -9.87 -8.70
N ILE A 48 4.54 -8.54 -8.68
CA ILE A 48 3.75 -7.63 -9.51
C ILE A 48 4.25 -7.75 -10.95
N LYS A 49 3.35 -8.03 -11.90
CA LYS A 49 3.69 -8.03 -13.32
C LYS A 49 3.67 -6.60 -13.86
N LEU A 50 4.39 -6.34 -14.95
CA LEU A 50 4.40 -5.01 -15.59
C LEU A 50 3.00 -4.56 -16.02
N ASP A 51 2.15 -5.50 -16.44
CA ASP A 51 0.77 -5.21 -16.87
C ASP A 51 -0.18 -4.89 -15.70
N ASP A 52 0.23 -5.17 -14.45
CA ASP A 52 -0.57 -4.88 -13.25
C ASP A 52 -0.36 -3.45 -12.74
N PHE A 53 0.52 -2.66 -13.38
CA PHE A 53 0.77 -1.27 -13.01
C PHE A 53 -0.31 -0.31 -13.55
N PRO A 54 -0.63 0.78 -12.83
CA PRO A 54 -0.03 1.20 -11.56
C PRO A 54 -0.45 0.29 -10.40
N ALA A 55 0.47 -0.06 -9.50
CA ALA A 55 0.18 -0.93 -8.37
C ALA A 55 0.23 -0.13 -7.06
N PHE A 56 -0.83 -0.23 -6.26
CA PHE A 56 -0.94 0.40 -4.94
C PHE A 56 -0.56 -0.61 -3.86
N MET A 57 0.52 -0.33 -3.13
CA MET A 57 0.96 -1.15 -2.01
C MET A 57 0.64 -0.47 -0.68
N PHE A 58 -0.15 -1.14 0.16
CA PHE A 58 -0.49 -0.69 1.49
C PHE A 58 0.45 -1.34 2.51
N ILE A 59 1.23 -0.52 3.18
CA ILE A 59 2.19 -0.94 4.20
C ILE A 59 1.88 -0.20 5.49
N CYS A 60 1.69 -0.93 6.58
CA CYS A 60 1.68 -0.37 7.92
C CYS A 60 3.00 -0.76 8.60
N VAL A 61 3.69 0.22 9.16
CA VAL A 61 4.81 -0.05 10.08
C VAL A 61 4.23 -0.57 11.40
N GLU A 62 4.97 -1.43 12.07
CA GLU A 62 4.61 -1.94 13.39
C GLU A 62 4.35 -0.79 14.37
N ARG A 63 3.19 -0.83 15.03
CA ARG A 63 2.85 0.10 16.11
C ARG A 63 3.62 -0.27 17.38
N SER A 64 3.72 0.69 18.31
CA SER A 64 4.33 0.48 19.63
C SER A 64 3.65 -0.61 20.48
N ASP A 65 2.38 -0.90 20.21
CA ASP A 65 1.60 -1.97 20.84
C ASP A 65 1.76 -3.35 20.15
N GLY A 66 2.66 -3.45 19.17
CA GLY A 66 2.92 -4.69 18.43
C GLY A 66 1.92 -4.99 17.30
N PHE A 67 0.98 -4.09 17.01
CA PHE A 67 0.10 -4.28 15.85
C PHE A 67 0.90 -4.28 14.54
N ARG A 68 0.74 -5.35 13.75
CA ARG A 68 1.35 -5.50 12.42
C ARG A 68 0.28 -5.80 11.37
N HIS A 69 -0.06 -4.81 10.55
CA HIS A 69 -0.88 -5.05 9.36
C HIS A 69 -0.08 -5.86 8.33
N ARG A 70 -0.69 -6.86 7.69
CA ARG A 70 -0.06 -7.58 6.58
C ARG A 70 -0.04 -6.69 5.33
N PRO A 71 1.10 -6.45 4.68
CA PRO A 71 1.12 -5.65 3.45
C PRO A 71 0.13 -6.19 2.41
N LYS A 72 -0.48 -5.29 1.64
CA LYS A 72 -1.41 -5.64 0.56
C LYS A 72 -1.03 -4.90 -0.71
N VAL A 73 -1.24 -5.52 -1.87
CA VAL A 73 -1.08 -4.89 -3.18
C VAL A 73 -2.42 -4.95 -3.90
N ILE A 74 -2.78 -3.84 -4.53
CA ILE A 74 -3.94 -3.69 -5.39
C ILE A 74 -3.45 -3.17 -6.75
N ASN A 75 -3.90 -3.80 -7.83
CA ASN A 75 -3.57 -3.36 -9.18
C ASN A 75 -4.45 -2.18 -9.61
N GLY A 76 -3.98 -1.42 -10.60
CA GLY A 76 -4.64 -0.20 -11.06
C GLY A 76 -5.91 -0.45 -11.87
N THR A 77 -6.17 -1.70 -12.24
CA THR A 77 -7.36 -2.12 -12.99
C THR A 77 -8.58 -2.37 -12.10
N ILE A 78 -8.44 -2.22 -10.78
CA ILE A 78 -9.55 -2.38 -9.83
C ILE A 78 -10.61 -1.29 -10.00
N GLU A 79 -11.88 -1.65 -9.82
CA GLU A 79 -12.97 -0.67 -9.75
C GLU A 79 -12.81 0.28 -8.54
N SER A 80 -13.19 1.54 -8.71
CA SER A 80 -13.05 2.59 -7.68
C SER A 80 -13.76 2.23 -6.36
N ILE A 81 -14.88 1.51 -6.42
CA ILE A 81 -15.59 1.03 -5.21
C ILE A 81 -14.81 -0.04 -4.45
N ALA A 82 -14.19 -0.98 -5.17
CA ALA A 82 -13.41 -2.03 -4.54
C ALA A 82 -12.12 -1.45 -3.94
N PHE A 83 -11.53 -0.45 -4.60
CA PHE A 83 -10.41 0.32 -4.05
C PHE A 83 -10.78 1.10 -2.78
N GLU A 84 -11.92 1.81 -2.78
CA GLU A 84 -12.43 2.53 -1.61
C GLU A 84 -12.67 1.58 -0.42
N ILE A 85 -13.29 0.42 -0.67
CA ILE A 85 -13.51 -0.60 0.36
C ILE A 85 -12.18 -1.05 0.98
N GLU A 86 -11.13 -1.22 0.17
CA GLU A 86 -9.83 -1.61 0.66
C GLU A 86 -9.11 -0.52 1.45
N LEU A 87 -9.27 0.74 1.07
CA LEU A 87 -8.80 1.88 1.88
C LEU A 87 -9.46 1.88 3.25
N ILE A 88 -10.78 1.73 3.30
CA ILE A 88 -11.55 1.69 4.55
C ILE A 88 -11.08 0.53 5.44
N LYS A 89 -10.88 -0.66 4.87
CA LYS A 89 -10.38 -1.83 5.61
C LYS A 89 -9.01 -1.56 6.22
N CYS A 90 -8.08 -0.94 5.47
CA CYS A 90 -6.76 -0.59 5.99
C CYS A 90 -6.85 0.38 7.18
N VAL A 91 -7.67 1.44 7.06
CA VAL A 91 -7.89 2.41 8.14
C VAL A 91 -8.55 1.76 9.36
N GLN A 92 -9.55 0.91 9.15
CA GLN A 92 -10.23 0.20 10.23
C GLN A 92 -9.31 -0.77 10.96
N ALA A 93 -8.50 -1.53 10.22
CA ALA A 93 -7.51 -2.44 10.79
C ALA A 93 -6.48 -1.65 11.63
N PHE A 94 -6.05 -0.49 11.15
CA PHE A 94 -5.17 0.40 11.92
C PHE A 94 -5.84 0.94 13.20
N ARG A 95 -7.14 1.24 13.16
CA ARG A 95 -7.89 1.81 14.30
C ARG A 95 -8.40 0.79 15.33
N LYS A 96 -8.53 -0.49 14.97
CA LYS A 96 -9.16 -1.55 15.80
C LYS A 96 -8.35 -2.02 17.03
N VAL A 97 -7.43 -1.20 17.54
CA VAL A 97 -6.74 -1.44 18.83
C VAL A 97 -6.99 -0.28 19.80
N THR A 98 -8.18 0.31 19.77
CA THR A 98 -8.55 1.41 20.70
C THR A 98 -9.83 1.12 21.50
N GLN A 99 -10.11 -0.16 21.74
CA GLN A 99 -11.13 -0.60 22.71
C GLN A 99 -10.52 -1.63 23.63
#